data_AF-A0A451BRY9-F1
#
_entry.id   AF-A0A451BRY9-F1
#
_cell.length_a   1.000
_cell.length_b   1.000
_cell.length_c   1.000
_cell.angle_alpha   90.00
_cell.angle_beta   90.00
_cell.angle_gamma   90.00
#
_symmetry.space_group_name_H-M   'P 1'
#
loop_
_entity.id
_entity.type
_entity.pdbx_description
1 polymer ?
#
loop_
_entity_poly.entity_id
_entity_poly.type
_entity_poly.pdbx_seq_one_letter_code
_entity_poly.pdbx_strand_id
1 'polypeptide(L)'
;MREIAKTSGFAKKTYPPWIVNKMLELDEHPELEDVVPTKITDFLRIYIEVWVISSKEYQEQYWGKQGQWGDNFGETTMTFEEDAENILEENDPPIEMTPKQREMLSKLLRIVEEYDGDPSTPLSRYGENDKAIVNDPKWQEIGKYAKLVYEELSGDDLDAWEKSRALAKP
;
A
#
# COMPACT_ATOMS: atom_id res chain seq x y z
N MET A 1 -15.43 -16.06 -0.83
CA MET A 1 -15.68 -15.43 -2.15
C MET A 1 -16.78 -14.38 -2.01
N ARG A 2 -16.40 -13.10 -1.83
CA ARG A 2 -17.34 -11.98 -1.74
C ARG A 2 -17.59 -11.42 -3.15
N GLU A 3 -18.84 -11.07 -3.41
CA GLU A 3 -19.43 -10.58 -4.68
C GLU A 3 -18.57 -9.59 -5.50
N ILE A 4 -18.03 -10.05 -6.63
CA ILE A 4 -17.09 -9.32 -7.51
C ILE A 4 -17.81 -8.32 -8.45
N ALA A 5 -19.14 -8.38 -8.58
CA ALA A 5 -19.89 -7.41 -9.40
C ALA A 5 -20.04 -6.02 -8.73
N LYS A 6 -19.76 -5.90 -7.42
CA LYS A 6 -19.81 -4.63 -6.66
C LYS A 6 -18.43 -4.00 -6.45
N THR A 7 -17.34 -4.72 -6.71
CA THR A 7 -15.95 -4.28 -6.44
C THR A 7 -15.41 -3.27 -7.47
N SER A 8 -15.78 -3.34 -8.76
CA SER A 8 -15.16 -2.46 -9.78
C SER A 8 -15.45 -0.97 -9.57
N GLY A 9 -16.65 -0.62 -9.10
CA GLY A 9 -17.04 0.77 -8.87
C GLY A 9 -16.47 1.36 -7.57
N PHE A 10 -16.27 0.54 -6.54
CA PHE A 10 -15.61 0.95 -5.31
C PHE A 10 -14.09 1.05 -5.51
N ALA A 11 -13.47 0.04 -6.11
CA ALA A 11 -12.03 0.00 -6.35
C ALA A 11 -11.57 1.22 -7.18
N LYS A 12 -12.28 1.56 -8.27
CA LYS A 12 -11.99 2.75 -9.10
C LYS A 12 -12.09 4.09 -8.35
N LYS A 13 -12.87 4.15 -7.28
CA LYS A 13 -13.02 5.37 -6.46
C LYS A 13 -11.95 5.47 -5.38
N THR A 14 -11.49 4.31 -4.90
CA THR A 14 -10.60 4.20 -3.77
C THR A 14 -9.14 4.15 -4.21
N TYR A 15 -8.80 3.25 -5.13
CA TYR A 15 -7.42 2.92 -5.51
C TYR A 15 -6.98 3.53 -6.85
N PRO A 16 -5.67 3.74 -7.05
CA PRO A 16 -5.10 4.20 -8.31
C PRO A 16 -5.20 3.18 -9.45
N PRO A 17 -4.95 3.60 -10.70
CA PRO A 17 -5.18 2.78 -11.90
C PRO A 17 -4.42 1.46 -11.89
N TRP A 18 -3.14 1.43 -11.49
CA TRP A 18 -2.37 0.18 -11.48
C TRP A 18 -3.01 -0.88 -10.59
N ILE A 19 -3.34 -0.52 -9.33
CA ILE A 19 -4.00 -1.43 -8.37
C ILE A 19 -5.33 -1.92 -8.93
N VAL A 20 -6.15 -1.02 -9.47
CA VAL A 20 -7.45 -1.37 -10.05
C VAL A 20 -7.30 -2.36 -11.20
N ASN A 21 -6.37 -2.10 -12.12
CA ASN A 21 -6.14 -2.96 -13.27
C ASN A 21 -5.62 -4.33 -12.83
N LYS A 22 -4.73 -4.38 -11.84
CA LYS A 22 -4.21 -5.64 -11.32
C LYS A 22 -5.28 -6.46 -10.59
N MET A 23 -6.16 -5.81 -9.82
CA MET A 23 -7.34 -6.47 -9.24
C MET A 23 -8.23 -7.10 -10.33
N LEU A 24 -8.50 -6.37 -11.41
CA LEU A 24 -9.31 -6.86 -12.52
C LEU A 24 -8.62 -8.03 -13.25
N GLU A 25 -7.30 -7.98 -13.46
CA GLU A 25 -6.54 -9.07 -14.06
C GLU A 25 -6.65 -10.35 -13.24
N LEU A 26 -6.45 -10.28 -11.91
CA LEU A 26 -6.55 -11.44 -11.03
C LEU A 26 -7.98 -11.98 -10.93
N ASP A 27 -8.99 -11.11 -10.97
CA ASP A 27 -10.40 -11.51 -11.03
C ASP A 27 -10.74 -12.24 -12.34
N GLU A 28 -10.17 -11.80 -13.47
CA GLU A 28 -10.36 -12.43 -14.79
C GLU A 28 -9.55 -13.72 -14.93
N HIS A 29 -8.43 -13.83 -14.21
CA HIS A 29 -7.45 -14.91 -14.27
C HIS A 29 -7.07 -15.43 -12.88
N PRO A 30 -8.00 -16.08 -12.15
CA PRO A 30 -7.75 -16.57 -10.80
C PRO A 30 -6.62 -17.62 -10.73
N GLU A 31 -6.32 -18.28 -11.85
CA GLU A 31 -5.17 -19.19 -11.97
C GLU A 31 -3.81 -18.52 -11.72
N LEU A 32 -3.73 -17.18 -11.83
CA LEU A 32 -2.51 -16.44 -11.54
C LEU A 32 -2.20 -16.37 -10.04
N GLU A 33 -3.19 -16.59 -9.16
CA GLU A 33 -2.97 -16.63 -7.71
C GLU A 33 -2.10 -17.82 -7.28
N ASP A 34 -2.11 -18.91 -8.06
CA ASP A 34 -1.35 -20.14 -7.78
C ASP A 34 0.06 -20.13 -8.42
N VAL A 35 0.41 -19.09 -9.18
CA VAL A 35 1.72 -18.98 -9.85
C VAL A 35 2.76 -18.45 -8.87
N VAL A 36 3.93 -19.10 -8.82
CA VAL A 36 5.06 -18.61 -8.03
C VAL A 36 5.45 -17.21 -8.53
N PRO A 37 5.40 -16.17 -7.68
CA PRO A 37 5.74 -14.81 -8.08
C PRO A 37 7.21 -14.74 -8.52
N THR A 38 7.48 -14.04 -9.63
CA THR A 38 8.84 -13.86 -10.14
C THR A 38 9.19 -12.41 -10.40
N LYS A 39 8.20 -11.51 -10.39
CA LYS A 39 8.36 -10.08 -10.64
C LYS A 39 7.68 -9.27 -9.56
N ILE A 40 8.18 -8.07 -9.29
CA ILE A 40 7.54 -7.18 -8.32
C ILE A 40 6.06 -6.92 -8.64
N THR A 41 5.71 -6.86 -9.93
CA THR A 41 4.34 -6.65 -10.42
C THR A 41 3.36 -7.78 -10.10
N ASP A 42 3.86 -8.93 -9.64
CA ASP A 42 3.03 -10.06 -9.23
C ASP A 42 2.47 -9.84 -7.81
N PHE A 43 3.07 -8.95 -7.02
CA PHE A 43 2.74 -8.71 -5.62
C PHE A 43 1.73 -7.57 -5.46
N LEU A 44 0.45 -7.75 -5.83
CA LEU A 44 -0.56 -6.69 -5.68
C LEU A 44 -0.59 -6.05 -4.28
N ARG A 45 -0.39 -6.85 -3.22
CA ARG A 45 -0.45 -6.38 -1.84
C ARG A 45 0.60 -5.34 -1.51
N ILE A 46 1.84 -5.46 -2.02
CA ILE A 46 2.88 -4.44 -1.80
C ILE A 46 2.49 -3.09 -2.36
N TYR A 47 1.84 -3.06 -3.53
CA TYR A 47 1.36 -1.82 -4.12
C TYR A 47 0.24 -1.19 -3.30
N ILE A 48 -0.69 -2.02 -2.79
CA ILE A 48 -1.78 -1.56 -1.93
C ILE A 48 -1.21 -0.91 -0.68
N GLU A 49 -0.32 -1.58 0.05
CA GLU A 49 0.19 -1.02 1.30
C GLU A 49 1.06 0.23 1.08
N VAL A 50 1.96 0.22 0.09
CA VAL A 50 2.76 1.41 -0.24
C VAL A 50 1.85 2.59 -0.62
N TRP A 51 0.76 2.32 -1.34
CA TRP A 51 -0.24 3.34 -1.63
C TRP A 51 -1.00 3.80 -0.38
N VAL A 52 -1.43 2.89 0.49
CA VAL A 52 -2.12 3.23 1.74
C VAL A 52 -1.23 4.12 2.61
N ILE A 53 0.05 3.77 2.77
CA ILE A 53 1.06 4.57 3.49
C ILE A 53 1.19 5.97 2.86
N SER A 54 1.11 6.05 1.52
CA SER A 54 1.21 7.32 0.80
C SER A 54 -0.02 8.23 0.92
N SER A 55 -1.21 7.66 1.15
CA SER A 55 -2.47 8.40 1.02
C SER A 55 -3.05 8.78 2.39
N LYS A 56 -2.77 10.03 2.81
CA LYS A 56 -3.37 10.59 4.02
C LYS A 56 -4.90 10.55 3.99
N GLU A 57 -5.51 10.89 2.86
CA GLU A 57 -6.95 10.91 2.69
C GLU A 57 -7.57 9.52 2.91
N TYR A 58 -6.89 8.47 2.42
CA TYR A 58 -7.32 7.09 2.68
C TYR A 58 -7.25 6.78 4.17
N GLN A 59 -6.12 7.06 4.80
CA GLN A 59 -5.91 6.81 6.22
C GLN A 59 -6.97 7.53 7.06
N GLU A 60 -7.23 8.82 6.82
CA GLU A 60 -8.27 9.58 7.54
C GLU A 60 -9.68 9.00 7.37
N GLN A 61 -9.97 8.48 6.17
CA GLN A 61 -11.28 7.96 5.82
C GLN A 61 -11.52 6.55 6.37
N TYR A 62 -10.50 5.69 6.41
CA TYR A 62 -10.69 4.26 6.67
C TYR A 62 -9.99 3.76 7.94
N TRP A 63 -8.84 4.33 8.32
CA TRP A 63 -8.09 3.84 9.48
C TRP A 63 -8.84 4.00 10.80
N GLY A 64 -8.91 2.91 11.58
CA GLY A 64 -9.55 2.86 12.89
C GLY A 64 -11.08 3.04 12.86
N LYS A 65 -11.72 3.06 11.68
CA LYS A 65 -13.17 3.27 11.55
C LYS A 65 -14.01 2.01 11.74
N GLN A 66 -13.41 0.84 11.58
CA GLN A 66 -14.09 -0.45 11.65
C GLN A 66 -13.71 -1.26 12.90
N GLY A 67 -13.05 -0.60 13.87
CA GLY A 67 -12.47 -1.26 15.04
C GLY A 67 -11.37 -2.24 14.65
N GLN A 68 -11.24 -3.33 15.39
CA GLN A 68 -10.21 -4.36 15.20
C GLN A 68 -10.24 -5.11 13.85
N TRP A 69 -11.28 -4.91 13.03
CA TRP A 69 -11.52 -5.70 11.82
C TRP A 69 -11.38 -4.91 10.51
N GLY A 70 -10.75 -3.74 10.55
CA GLY A 70 -10.42 -3.00 9.33
C GLY A 70 -9.06 -2.34 9.40
N ASP A 71 -8.72 -1.69 8.29
CA ASP A 71 -7.43 -1.04 8.11
C ASP A 71 -7.12 -0.12 9.28
N ASN A 72 -5.88 -0.19 9.73
CA ASN A 72 -5.31 0.64 10.77
C ASN A 72 -3.79 0.66 10.56
N PHE A 73 -3.10 1.53 11.31
CA PHE A 73 -1.66 1.65 11.20
C PHE A 73 -0.95 0.30 11.37
N GLY A 74 -1.24 -0.44 12.45
CA GLY A 74 -0.54 -1.68 12.77
C GLY A 74 -0.75 -2.79 11.74
N GLU A 75 -1.98 -2.97 11.22
CA GLU A 75 -2.24 -3.95 10.16
C GLU A 75 -1.56 -3.57 8.84
N THR A 76 -1.51 -2.27 8.52
CA THR A 76 -0.85 -1.75 7.31
C THR A 76 0.65 -1.97 7.40
N THR A 77 1.30 -1.55 8.49
CA THR A 77 2.76 -1.66 8.66
C THR A 77 3.19 -3.10 8.78
N MET A 78 2.51 -3.93 9.58
CA MET A 78 2.81 -5.36 9.69
C MET A 78 2.72 -6.06 8.33
N THR A 79 1.66 -5.81 7.57
CA THR A 79 1.52 -6.38 6.22
C THR A 79 2.64 -5.91 5.30
N PHE A 80 2.90 -4.61 5.29
CA PHE A 80 3.92 -4.02 4.43
C PHE A 80 5.31 -4.56 4.75
N GLU A 81 5.67 -4.62 6.03
CA GLU A 81 6.97 -5.09 6.51
C GLU A 81 7.19 -6.55 6.13
N GLU A 82 6.24 -7.43 6.46
CA GLU A 82 6.31 -8.85 6.09
C GLU A 82 6.46 -9.05 4.57
N ASP A 83 5.62 -8.39 3.76
CA ASP A 83 5.67 -8.55 2.30
C ASP A 83 6.94 -7.94 1.71
N ALA A 84 7.39 -6.77 2.20
CA ALA A 84 8.59 -6.10 1.71
C ALA A 84 9.86 -6.87 2.07
N GLU A 85 9.97 -7.38 3.31
CA GLU A 85 11.06 -8.25 3.74
C GLU A 85 11.13 -9.48 2.82
N ASN A 86 10.01 -10.20 2.68
CA ASN A 86 9.94 -11.37 1.81
C ASN A 86 10.38 -11.06 0.38
N ILE A 87 9.95 -9.94 -0.20
CA ILE A 87 10.33 -9.53 -1.57
C ILE A 87 11.82 -9.18 -1.69
N LEU A 88 12.38 -8.53 -0.67
CA LEU A 88 13.74 -8.01 -0.67
C LEU A 88 14.78 -9.07 -0.31
N GLU A 89 14.40 -10.10 0.45
CA GLU A 89 15.22 -11.27 0.71
C GLU A 89 15.66 -11.97 -0.58
N GLU A 90 16.77 -12.71 -0.51
CA GLU A 90 17.30 -13.50 -1.62
C GLU A 90 16.40 -14.73 -1.86
N ASN A 91 15.21 -14.52 -2.42
CA ASN A 91 14.34 -15.59 -2.90
C ASN A 91 15.03 -16.39 -4.02
N ASP A 92 14.71 -17.69 -4.12
CA ASP A 92 15.03 -18.53 -5.27
C ASP A 92 13.72 -19.00 -5.94
N PRO A 93 13.36 -18.46 -7.12
CA PRO A 93 14.10 -17.50 -7.93
C PRO A 93 14.04 -16.06 -7.36
N PRO A 94 15.04 -15.21 -7.64
CA PRO A 94 15.04 -13.82 -7.20
C PRO A 94 13.93 -13.03 -7.89
N ILE A 95 13.24 -12.18 -7.13
CA ILE A 95 12.20 -11.31 -7.67
C ILE A 95 12.79 -10.26 -8.60
N GLU A 96 12.31 -10.24 -9.85
CA GLU A 96 12.67 -9.28 -10.88
C GLU A 96 12.15 -7.88 -10.51
N MET A 97 13.09 -6.95 -10.30
CA MET A 97 12.86 -5.52 -10.11
C MET A 97 14.13 -4.75 -10.49
N THR A 98 14.00 -3.46 -10.82
CA THR A 98 15.18 -2.64 -11.11
C THR A 98 16.00 -2.36 -9.84
N PRO A 99 17.31 -2.04 -9.95
CA PRO A 99 18.10 -1.64 -8.79
C PRO A 99 17.51 -0.44 -8.04
N LYS A 100 16.90 0.50 -8.77
CA LYS A 100 16.23 1.66 -8.18
C LYS A 100 14.98 1.27 -7.41
N GLN A 101 14.14 0.40 -7.97
CA GLN A 101 12.95 -0.13 -7.27
C GLN A 101 13.34 -0.83 -5.97
N ARG A 102 14.39 -1.67 -6.02
CA ARG A 102 14.93 -2.37 -4.84
C ARG A 102 15.44 -1.41 -3.77
N GLU A 103 16.25 -0.41 -4.17
CA GLU A 103 16.78 0.60 -3.26
C GLU A 103 15.66 1.39 -2.59
N MET A 104 14.64 1.78 -3.36
CA MET A 104 13.52 2.58 -2.86
C MET A 104 12.62 1.79 -1.93
N LEU A 105 12.28 0.55 -2.28
CA LEU A 105 11.49 -0.33 -1.42
C LEU A 105 12.23 -0.65 -0.12
N SER A 106 13.52 -0.98 -0.19
CA SER A 106 14.36 -1.23 1.00
C SER A 106 14.46 -0.01 1.91
N LYS A 107 14.62 1.19 1.33
CA LYS A 107 14.63 2.42 2.13
C LYS A 107 13.28 2.69 2.77
N LEU A 108 12.17 2.44 2.07
CA LEU A 108 10.82 2.61 2.62
C LEU A 108 10.58 1.65 3.77
N LEU A 109 10.91 0.36 3.59
CA LEU A 109 10.86 -0.65 4.65
C LEU A 109 11.56 -0.15 5.92
N ARG A 110 12.83 0.22 5.80
CA ARG A 110 13.63 0.68 6.93
C ARG A 110 13.03 1.88 7.66
N ILE A 111 12.53 2.90 6.94
CA ILE A 111 11.97 4.10 7.60
C ILE A 111 10.60 3.84 8.24
N VAL A 112 9.85 2.85 7.73
CA VAL A 112 8.59 2.40 8.34
C VAL A 112 8.89 1.63 9.64
N GLU A 113 9.80 0.66 9.60
CA GLU A 113 10.25 -0.09 10.79
C GLU A 113 10.83 0.83 11.86
N GLU A 114 11.66 1.81 11.45
CA GLU A 114 12.22 2.81 12.37
C GLU A 114 11.12 3.63 13.05
N TYR A 115 10.01 3.91 12.36
CA TYR A 115 8.88 4.63 12.93
C TYR A 115 8.00 3.74 13.80
N ASP A 116 7.66 2.52 13.36
CA ASP A 116 6.85 1.57 14.12
C ASP A 116 7.55 1.15 15.42
N GLY A 117 8.87 0.95 15.37
CA GLY A 117 9.70 0.61 16.52
C GLY A 117 10.07 1.78 17.45
N ASP A 118 9.78 3.03 17.08
CA ASP A 118 10.12 4.21 17.89
C ASP A 118 9.19 4.28 19.12
N PRO A 119 9.71 4.25 20.37
CA PRO A 119 8.88 4.36 21.57
C PRO A 119 8.08 5.67 21.69
N SER A 120 8.44 6.69 20.92
CA SER A 120 7.72 7.96 20.83
C SER A 120 6.54 7.94 19.85
N THR A 121 6.43 6.90 19.02
CA THR A 121 5.31 6.72 18.10
C THR A 121 4.03 6.46 18.90
N PRO A 122 2.91 7.14 18.55
CA PRO A 122 1.64 6.89 19.21
C PRO A 122 1.26 5.40 19.12
N LEU A 123 1.09 4.75 20.27
CA LEU A 123 0.66 3.35 20.32
C LEU A 123 -0.70 3.18 19.64
N SER A 124 -0.75 2.59 18.44
CA SER A 124 -2.02 2.21 17.82
C SER A 124 -2.22 0.71 17.94
N ARG A 125 -3.17 0.30 18.79
CA ARG A 125 -3.70 -1.07 18.80
C ARG A 125 -5.05 -1.04 18.14
N TYR A 126 -5.23 -1.79 17.06
CA TYR A 126 -6.55 -1.92 16.41
C TYR A 126 -7.19 -0.56 16.05
N GLY A 127 -6.35 0.43 15.72
CA GLY A 127 -6.75 1.77 15.29
C GLY A 127 -7.10 2.79 16.37
N GLU A 128 -6.85 2.49 17.66
CA GLU A 128 -7.17 3.40 18.77
C GLU A 128 -6.52 4.79 18.66
N ASN A 129 -5.31 4.89 18.09
CA ASN A 129 -4.56 6.15 17.98
C ASN A 129 -4.14 6.50 16.55
N ASP A 130 -4.76 5.88 15.53
CA ASP A 130 -4.42 6.15 14.12
C ASP A 130 -4.54 7.63 13.77
N LYS A 131 -5.50 8.35 14.36
CA LYS A 131 -5.63 9.80 14.11
C LYS A 131 -4.38 10.59 14.52
N ALA A 132 -3.69 10.18 15.58
CA ALA A 132 -2.45 10.82 16.01
C ALA A 132 -1.33 10.53 15.00
N ILE A 133 -1.23 9.29 14.53
CA ILE A 133 -0.24 8.85 13.54
C ILE A 133 -0.43 9.55 12.20
N VAL A 134 -1.67 9.59 11.68
CA VAL A 134 -2.01 10.26 10.42
C VAL A 134 -1.62 11.75 10.40
N ASN A 135 -1.55 12.37 11.59
CA ASN A 135 -1.15 13.77 11.75
C ASN A 135 0.30 13.94 12.24
N ASP A 136 1.04 12.84 12.45
CA ASP A 136 2.44 12.89 12.84
C ASP A 136 3.29 13.41 11.67
N PRO A 137 4.10 14.45 11.87
CA PRO A 137 4.99 14.97 10.84
C PRO A 137 5.96 13.92 10.28
N LYS A 138 6.52 13.03 11.12
CA LYS A 138 7.42 11.96 10.66
C LYS A 138 6.68 10.99 9.75
N TRP A 139 5.46 10.57 10.13
CA TRP A 139 4.63 9.69 9.31
C TRP A 139 4.27 10.36 7.97
N GLN A 140 3.99 11.66 7.96
CA GLN A 140 3.72 12.38 6.71
C GLN A 140 4.94 12.48 5.78
N GLU A 141 6.16 12.59 6.32
CA GLU A 141 7.38 12.50 5.50
C GLU A 141 7.58 11.08 4.94
N ILE A 142 7.27 10.04 5.71
CA ILE A 142 7.25 8.65 5.23
C ILE A 142 6.22 8.51 4.10
N GLY A 143 5.01 9.03 4.27
CA GLY A 143 3.96 9.00 3.23
C GLY A 143 4.38 9.68 1.93
N LYS A 144 5.10 10.82 1.99
CA LYS A 144 5.67 11.46 0.80
C LYS A 144 6.68 10.57 0.10
N TYR A 145 7.52 9.84 0.85
CA TYR A 145 8.46 8.91 0.26
C TYR A 145 7.75 7.68 -0.31
N ALA A 146 6.76 7.14 0.39
CA ALA A 146 5.94 6.02 -0.07
C ALA A 146 5.24 6.33 -1.40
N LYS A 147 4.76 7.56 -1.59
CA LYS A 147 4.26 8.03 -2.89
C LYS A 147 5.30 7.85 -4.00
N LEU A 148 6.54 8.29 -3.79
CA LEU A 148 7.61 8.13 -4.79
C LEU A 148 7.92 6.66 -5.07
N VAL A 149 7.87 5.81 -4.04
CA VAL A 149 8.04 4.36 -4.19
C VAL A 149 6.89 3.79 -5.03
N TYR A 150 5.65 4.13 -4.73
CA TYR A 150 4.49 3.67 -5.49
C TYR A 150 4.61 4.04 -6.97
N GLU A 151 4.93 5.29 -7.29
CA GLU A 151 5.06 5.78 -8.67
C GLU A 151 6.21 5.07 -9.41
N GLU A 152 7.33 4.78 -8.74
CA GLU A 152 8.45 4.03 -9.32
C GLU A 152 8.10 2.54 -9.54
N LEU A 153 7.33 1.93 -8.65
CA LEU A 153 6.90 0.54 -8.78
C LEU A 153 5.83 0.36 -9.86
N SER A 154 4.89 1.30 -9.96
CA SER A 154 3.67 1.17 -10.78
C SER A 154 3.77 1.85 -12.14
N GLY A 155 4.56 2.91 -12.25
CA GLY A 155 4.54 3.84 -13.38
C GLY A 155 3.33 4.78 -13.41
N ASP A 156 2.47 4.75 -12.38
CA ASP A 156 1.38 5.73 -12.23
C ASP A 156 1.92 7.12 -11.88
N ASP A 157 1.14 8.16 -12.19
CA ASP A 157 1.30 9.53 -11.66
C ASP A 157 0.15 9.77 -10.68
N LEU A 158 0.45 9.71 -9.37
CA LEU A 158 -0.58 9.81 -8.34
C LEU A 158 -1.17 11.23 -8.27
N ASP A 159 -0.38 12.28 -8.57
CA ASP A 159 -0.90 13.65 -8.62
C ASP A 159 -1.91 13.84 -9.75
N ALA A 160 -1.62 13.30 -10.94
CA ALA A 160 -2.52 13.35 -12.07
C ALA A 160 -3.81 12.57 -11.77
N TRP A 161 -3.69 11.38 -11.19
CA TRP A 161 -4.83 10.57 -10.79
C TRP A 161 -5.70 11.26 -9.74
N GLU A 162 -5.12 11.78 -8.66
CA GLU A 162 -5.86 12.45 -7.59
C GLU A 162 -6.62 13.69 -8.08
N LYS A 163 -6.00 14.48 -8.96
CA LYS A 163 -6.65 15.61 -9.64
C LYS A 163 -7.85 15.16 -10.46
N SER A 164 -7.70 14.10 -11.25
CA SER A 164 -8.80 13.55 -12.05
C SER A 164 -9.98 13.08 -11.18
N ARG A 165 -9.68 12.44 -10.04
CA ARG A 165 -10.67 11.96 -9.07
C ARG A 165 -11.40 13.11 -8.38
N ALA A 166 -10.70 14.17 -8.02
CA ALA A 166 -11.30 15.36 -7.40
C ALA A 166 -12.29 16.06 -8.35
N LEU A 167 -11.97 16.14 -9.64
CA LEU A 167 -12.83 16.72 -10.68
C LEU A 167 -14.07 15.85 -11.00
N ALA A 168 -14.00 14.55 -10.70
CA ALA A 168 -15.09 13.61 -10.92
C ALA A 168 -16.07 13.50 -9.73
N LYS A 169 -15.81 14.20 -8.61
CA LYS A 169 -16.78 14.29 -7.50
C LYS A 169 -17.96 15.18 -7.94
N PRO A 170 -19.21 14.68 -7.89
CA PRO A 170 -20.40 15.45 -8.27
C PRO A 170 -20.70 16.61 -7.31
#